data_AF-A0A2S5DIY8-F1
#
_entry.id   AF-A0A2S5DIY8-F1
#
_cell.length_a   1.000
_cell.length_b   1.000
_cell.length_c   1.000
_cell.angle_alpha   90.00
_cell.angle_beta   90.00
_cell.angle_gamma   90.00
#
_symmetry.space_group_name_H-M   'P 1'
#
loop_
_entity.id
_entity.type
_entity.pdbx_description
1 polymer ?
#
loop_
_entity_poly.entity_id
_entity_poly.type
_entity_poly.pdbx_seq_one_letter_code
_entity_poly.pdbx_strand_id
1 'polypeptide(L)'
;MNRIHTPWRLSALALGVGLIGALAGCGGGGDSGASTGDNGNTNSLAGGSLQLDVFGKRGGTLAAASSSCAGNLQLTWQSYNQSSTQEGNYIDDPDPSSPLLVRASCGFRTTGLILAPQTVFATPSVFTVAQADGTLAVWGSKRLGGDTSVLAVQPKNVAQVVGSERAWAVLQKDGTVVSWGRPASGGNSKDQGGPGDPNFGPVAPLNKVSKLWALKRGFVALNADGSASAWGNLEQPFDSDGAMSSISSFFTPDMLAKFRDVTDVSYTEGAVAVLKKDGTVFAFGDPSVGGDASGVAAKLSNVVKVYSTDYSFIALKKDGSVVTWGQNFDNTSTGLYDGSEPMPQANLSLLSNRNVIAALSQSGVVSTIGSVIFDRGADFNDPKKGISNVAKVFASKTAFVALKQDGTVASWGDSQLNNVASVQAQLNNVVTVASTENAFAALKKDGTVVTWGDETRGGDSSAVQSRLSNVVALFSNDYAFAALKQDGTVVTWGAAAHGGDSSAVQAKLQNIRAIYSTDLGGFLAVAKDGKVVNWGSPSAGGGKLPANLTTIPFLQN
;
A
#
# COMPACT_ATOMS: atom_id res chain seq x y z
N MET A 1 10.97 -62.90 6.03
CA MET A 1 11.14 -62.13 7.29
C MET A 1 10.60 -60.74 7.03
N ASN A 2 9.32 -60.47 7.35
CA ASN A 2 8.86 -59.68 8.52
C ASN A 2 9.51 -58.29 8.58
N ARG A 3 8.86 -57.11 8.57
CA ARG A 3 7.47 -56.57 8.73
C ARG A 3 7.48 -55.18 8.02
N ILE A 4 6.50 -54.63 7.29
CA ILE A 4 5.05 -54.39 7.45
C ILE A 4 4.66 -53.12 8.27
N HIS A 5 3.98 -52.20 7.54
CA HIS A 5 2.89 -51.25 7.88
C HIS A 5 3.10 -49.83 8.48
N THR A 6 2.54 -48.85 7.75
CA THR A 6 1.88 -47.59 8.18
C THR A 6 0.64 -47.88 9.07
N PRO A 7 0.10 -46.97 9.94
CA PRO A 7 -0.84 -45.90 9.48
C PRO A 7 -1.11 -44.66 10.40
N TRP A 8 -1.74 -43.65 9.77
CA TRP A 8 -2.78 -42.65 10.13
C TRP A 8 -3.38 -42.42 11.57
N ARG A 9 -3.67 -41.11 11.83
CA ARG A 9 -4.87 -40.41 12.40
C ARG A 9 -5.18 -40.25 13.92
N LEU A 10 -5.85 -39.09 14.17
CA LEU A 10 -6.75 -38.65 15.29
C LEU A 10 -6.02 -38.17 16.57
N SER A 11 -6.49 -37.24 17.42
CA SER A 11 -7.66 -36.35 17.50
C SER A 11 -7.46 -35.36 18.67
N ALA A 12 -8.29 -34.31 18.71
CA ALA A 12 -8.40 -33.30 19.76
C ALA A 12 -8.70 -33.84 21.19
N LEU A 13 -8.35 -33.05 22.21
CA LEU A 13 -9.04 -33.03 23.50
C LEU A 13 -9.03 -31.61 24.10
N ALA A 14 -10.21 -31.17 24.56
CA ALA A 14 -10.48 -29.94 25.28
C ALA A 14 -10.55 -30.19 26.80
N LEU A 15 -10.32 -29.14 27.60
CA LEU A 15 -10.73 -28.84 29.00
C LEU A 15 -9.89 -27.60 29.39
N GLY A 16 -10.34 -26.48 29.96
CA GLY A 16 -11.53 -26.12 30.71
C GLY A 16 -11.08 -25.47 32.04
N VAL A 17 -11.53 -24.23 32.31
CA VAL A 17 -11.45 -23.47 33.59
C VAL A 17 -10.04 -22.87 33.89
N GLY A 18 -9.79 -21.60 34.27
CA GLY A 18 -10.58 -20.48 34.79
C GLY A 18 -9.89 -19.93 36.05
N LEU A 19 -9.45 -18.66 36.06
CA LEU A 19 -9.49 -17.67 37.16
C LEU A 19 -8.39 -16.57 37.05
N ILE A 20 -8.88 -15.31 37.01
CA ILE A 20 -8.53 -14.13 37.82
C ILE A 20 -7.05 -13.84 38.17
N GLY A 21 -6.60 -12.63 37.83
CA GLY A 21 -5.48 -11.97 38.51
C GLY A 21 -4.87 -10.79 37.77
N ALA A 22 -5.53 -9.62 37.84
CA ALA A 22 -4.86 -8.34 37.60
C ALA A 22 -3.89 -8.05 38.74
N LEU A 23 -2.75 -7.39 38.46
CA LEU A 23 -2.19 -6.36 39.34
C LEU A 23 -1.11 -5.53 38.63
N ALA A 24 -1.34 -4.23 38.62
CA ALA A 24 -0.37 -3.17 38.42
C ALA A 24 0.57 -3.07 39.63
N GLY A 25 1.74 -2.45 39.43
CA GLY A 25 2.64 -2.08 40.53
C GLY A 25 3.80 -1.20 40.08
N CYS A 26 3.63 0.12 40.20
CA CYS A 26 4.72 1.09 40.28
C CYS A 26 5.34 1.11 41.68
N GLY A 27 6.58 1.60 41.77
CA GLY A 27 7.32 1.98 43.00
C GLY A 27 8.71 1.35 42.98
N GLY A 28 9.83 2.00 43.23
CA GLY A 28 10.20 3.23 43.95
C GLY A 28 11.62 2.96 44.48
N GLY A 29 12.52 3.95 44.46
CA GLY A 29 13.98 3.75 44.60
C GLY A 29 14.55 3.64 46.02
N GLY A 30 15.89 3.64 46.11
CA GLY A 30 16.63 4.07 47.32
C GLY A 30 17.62 3.07 47.95
N ASP A 31 18.88 3.14 47.51
CA ASP A 31 20.16 3.16 48.25
C ASP A 31 20.67 2.07 49.23
N SER A 32 21.89 1.63 48.87
CA SER A 32 23.14 1.51 49.67
C SER A 32 23.46 0.26 50.50
N GLY A 33 24.63 -0.31 50.20
CA GLY A 33 25.33 -1.31 51.00
C GLY A 33 26.52 -1.93 50.25
N ALA A 34 27.73 -1.38 50.43
CA ALA A 34 28.97 -1.89 49.87
C ALA A 34 29.66 -2.88 50.83
N SER A 35 30.14 -4.03 50.33
CA SER A 35 31.44 -4.62 50.73
C SER A 35 31.93 -5.70 49.74
N THR A 36 33.01 -5.35 49.03
CA THR A 36 34.20 -6.14 48.66
C THR A 36 34.11 -7.65 48.37
N GLY A 37 34.46 -7.99 47.12
CA GLY A 37 35.52 -8.97 46.81
C GLY A 37 35.10 -10.39 46.44
N ASP A 38 34.96 -10.67 45.13
CA ASP A 38 35.75 -11.74 44.51
C ASP A 38 35.71 -11.68 42.97
N ASN A 39 36.89 -11.82 42.38
CA ASN A 39 37.10 -11.91 40.93
C ASN A 39 36.69 -13.29 40.43
N GLY A 40 35.50 -13.38 39.86
CA GLY A 40 34.99 -14.59 39.23
C GLY A 40 34.12 -14.24 38.04
N ASN A 41 34.71 -14.36 36.85
CA ASN A 41 34.10 -14.21 35.55
C ASN A 41 32.72 -14.88 35.45
N THR A 42 31.65 -14.10 35.66
CA THR A 42 30.31 -14.41 35.20
C THR A 42 29.72 -13.14 34.61
N ASN A 43 29.71 -13.08 33.28
CA ASN A 43 28.77 -12.25 32.54
C ASN A 43 27.35 -12.71 32.91
N SER A 44 26.87 -12.27 34.07
CA SER A 44 25.45 -12.19 34.38
C SER A 44 24.89 -11.05 33.53
N LEU A 45 24.77 -11.30 32.23
CA LEU A 45 23.80 -10.60 31.39
C LEU A 45 22.44 -11.03 31.92
N ALA A 46 21.94 -10.30 32.93
CA ALA A 46 20.55 -10.31 33.29
C ALA A 46 19.74 -10.18 32.00
N GLY A 47 19.03 -11.26 31.67
CA GLY A 47 18.31 -11.45 30.41
C GLY A 47 17.16 -10.48 30.28
N GLY A 48 17.43 -9.25 29.85
CA GLY A 48 16.41 -8.37 29.29
C GLY A 48 16.02 -8.87 27.91
N SER A 49 14.95 -9.66 27.79
CA SER A 49 14.42 -10.02 26.47
C SER A 49 14.09 -8.77 25.66
N LEU A 50 14.54 -8.69 24.40
CA LEU A 50 14.14 -7.61 23.48
C LEU A 50 12.66 -7.82 23.15
N GLN A 51 11.79 -7.05 23.80
CA GLN A 51 10.37 -6.99 23.47
C GLN A 51 10.18 -6.07 22.26
N LEU A 52 9.45 -6.54 21.24
CA LEU A 52 9.24 -5.85 19.97
C LEU A 52 7.75 -5.73 19.67
N ASP A 53 7.32 -4.49 19.46
CA ASP A 53 6.01 -4.17 18.91
C ASP A 53 6.15 -3.54 17.51
N VAL A 54 5.79 -4.29 16.46
CA VAL A 54 5.70 -3.83 15.06
C VAL A 54 4.32 -3.27 14.70
N PHE A 55 4.15 -1.96 14.81
CA PHE A 55 2.93 -1.28 14.39
C PHE A 55 2.89 -1.07 12.88
N GLY A 56 1.72 -1.17 12.28
CA GLY A 56 1.54 -0.88 10.85
C GLY A 56 0.67 -1.89 10.11
N LYS A 57 0.24 -1.48 8.92
CA LYS A 57 -0.33 -2.41 7.94
C LYS A 57 0.78 -3.10 7.17
N ARG A 58 0.56 -4.34 6.80
CA ARG A 58 1.37 -5.03 5.80
C ARG A 58 1.34 -4.25 4.48
N GLY A 59 2.49 -4.12 3.81
CA GLY A 59 2.63 -3.25 2.63
C GLY A 59 2.54 -1.74 2.97
N GLY A 60 2.94 -1.35 4.17
CA GLY A 60 2.97 0.04 4.62
C GLY A 60 4.18 0.36 5.50
N THR A 61 4.08 1.46 6.25
CA THR A 61 5.10 1.82 7.24
C THR A 61 5.02 0.87 8.43
N LEU A 62 6.12 0.18 8.70
CA LEU A 62 6.35 -0.50 9.96
C LEU A 62 7.07 0.43 10.92
N ALA A 63 6.57 0.48 12.14
CA ALA A 63 7.27 1.10 13.23
C ALA A 63 7.50 0.07 14.32
N ALA A 64 8.69 0.06 14.89
CA ALA A 64 9.00 -0.80 16.00
C ALA A 64 9.28 0.02 17.25
N ALA A 65 8.70 -0.40 18.36
CA ALA A 65 9.06 0.09 19.68
C ALA A 65 9.66 -1.06 20.50
N SER A 66 10.62 -0.71 21.36
CA SER A 66 11.17 -1.63 22.35
C SER A 66 11.31 -0.95 23.70
N SER A 67 10.93 -1.65 24.76
CA SER A 67 11.07 -1.19 26.15
C SER A 67 12.48 -1.41 26.72
N SER A 68 13.36 -2.12 26.00
CA SER A 68 14.67 -2.54 26.51
C SER A 68 15.83 -2.27 25.55
N CYS A 69 15.60 -1.53 24.46
CA CYS A 69 16.63 -1.15 23.50
C CYS A 69 17.16 0.24 23.81
N ALA A 70 18.43 0.34 24.20
CA ALA A 70 19.13 1.61 24.42
C ALA A 70 19.88 2.11 23.16
N GLY A 71 19.83 1.36 22.05
CA GLY A 71 20.51 1.66 20.79
C GLY A 71 19.56 1.97 19.64
N ASN A 72 20.12 2.16 18.44
CA ASN A 72 19.31 2.32 17.23
C ASN A 72 18.66 0.98 16.86
N LEU A 73 17.34 0.92 16.97
CA LEU A 73 16.55 -0.22 16.57
C LEU A 73 16.55 -0.31 15.03
N GLN A 74 17.04 -1.42 14.50
CA GLN A 74 17.01 -1.70 13.06
C GLN A 74 15.88 -2.69 12.76
N LEU A 75 15.13 -2.41 11.69
CA LEU A 75 14.07 -3.29 11.21
C LEU A 75 14.47 -3.93 9.90
N THR A 76 14.29 -5.24 9.82
CA THR A 76 14.44 -6.00 8.59
C THR A 76 13.22 -6.86 8.32
N TRP A 77 12.96 -7.16 7.07
CA TRP A 77 11.86 -8.01 6.65
C TRP A 77 12.25 -8.88 5.46
N GLN A 78 11.62 -10.06 5.38
CA GLN A 78 11.88 -11.04 4.33
C GLN A 78 10.58 -11.75 3.97
N SER A 79 10.17 -11.66 2.70
CA SER A 79 9.07 -12.46 2.17
C SER A 79 9.52 -13.91 1.99
N TYR A 80 8.63 -14.87 2.25
CA TYR A 80 8.97 -16.30 2.26
C TYR A 80 9.55 -16.79 0.92
N ASN A 81 9.14 -16.15 -0.19
CA ASN A 81 9.59 -16.48 -1.54
C ASN A 81 10.80 -15.66 -2.02
N GLN A 82 11.38 -14.80 -1.16
CA GLN A 82 12.57 -14.01 -1.48
C GLN A 82 13.79 -14.47 -0.69
N SER A 83 14.93 -14.58 -1.38
CA SER A 83 16.22 -14.92 -0.77
C SER A 83 16.90 -13.74 -0.09
N SER A 84 16.56 -12.50 -0.46
CA SER A 84 17.16 -11.29 0.12
C SER A 84 16.33 -10.74 1.28
N THR A 85 17.02 -10.35 2.36
CA THR A 85 16.44 -9.57 3.46
C THR A 85 16.48 -8.10 3.11
N GLN A 86 15.39 -7.40 3.35
CA GLN A 86 15.28 -5.95 3.17
C GLN A 86 15.37 -5.25 4.52
N GLU A 87 15.88 -4.02 4.54
CA GLU A 87 16.03 -3.20 5.76
C GLU A 87 15.22 -1.91 5.64
N GLY A 88 14.59 -1.49 6.74
CA GLY A 88 13.93 -0.21 6.87
C GLY A 88 12.52 -0.29 7.48
N ASN A 89 11.95 0.89 7.68
CA ASN A 89 10.65 1.10 8.32
C ASN A 89 9.47 1.00 7.33
N TYR A 90 9.69 0.50 6.12
CA TYR A 90 8.66 0.38 5.09
C TYR A 90 8.78 -0.96 4.40
N ILE A 91 7.66 -1.68 4.30
CA ILE A 91 7.60 -2.93 3.55
C ILE A 91 7.09 -2.61 2.14
N ASP A 92 7.92 -2.88 1.14
CA ASP A 92 7.47 -3.08 -0.23
C ASP A 92 7.20 -4.58 -0.41
N ASP A 93 5.97 -5.02 -0.18
CA ASP A 93 5.64 -6.43 -0.14
C ASP A 93 5.22 -6.94 -1.53
N PRO A 94 6.08 -7.70 -2.23
CA PRO A 94 5.77 -8.20 -3.56
C PRO A 94 4.83 -9.40 -3.53
N ASP A 95 4.60 -10.03 -2.37
CA ASP A 95 3.75 -11.20 -2.23
C ASP A 95 2.91 -11.10 -0.95
N PRO A 96 1.88 -10.25 -0.92
CA PRO A 96 1.00 -10.06 0.24
C PRO A 96 0.22 -11.34 0.63
N SER A 97 0.24 -12.38 -0.21
CA SER A 97 -0.50 -13.63 0.01
C SER A 97 0.24 -14.65 0.88
N SER A 98 1.57 -14.55 0.99
CA SER A 98 2.42 -15.45 1.79
C SER A 98 2.78 -14.84 3.15
N PRO A 99 3.07 -15.58 4.24
CA PRO A 99 3.53 -14.97 5.49
C PRO A 99 4.81 -14.14 5.33
N LEU A 100 4.95 -13.06 6.11
CA LEU A 100 6.11 -12.15 6.07
C LEU A 100 6.88 -12.18 7.39
N LEU A 101 8.17 -12.49 7.35
CA LEU A 101 9.02 -12.48 8.55
C LEU A 101 9.60 -11.09 8.76
N VAL A 102 9.31 -10.49 9.93
CA VAL A 102 9.87 -9.21 10.36
C VAL A 102 10.80 -9.45 11.53
N ARG A 103 11.98 -8.84 11.51
CA ARG A 103 12.96 -8.89 12.60
C ARG A 103 13.32 -7.48 13.02
N ALA A 104 13.47 -7.28 14.32
CA ALA A 104 14.11 -6.09 14.86
C ALA A 104 15.41 -6.48 15.57
N SER A 105 16.46 -5.70 15.33
CA SER A 105 17.75 -5.86 15.98
C SER A 105 18.16 -4.59 16.73
N CYS A 106 18.79 -4.79 17.89
CA CYS A 106 19.33 -3.73 18.73
C CYS A 106 20.69 -4.20 19.26
N GLY A 107 21.78 -3.74 18.63
CA GLY A 107 23.10 -4.31 18.85
C GLY A 107 23.14 -5.79 18.48
N PHE A 108 23.56 -6.66 19.42
CA PHE A 108 23.62 -8.11 19.21
C PHE A 108 22.30 -8.85 19.51
N ARG A 109 21.25 -8.14 19.93
CA ARG A 109 19.95 -8.75 20.24
C ARG A 109 19.06 -8.65 19.02
N THR A 110 18.45 -9.77 18.64
CA THR A 110 17.47 -9.83 17.55
C THR A 110 16.22 -10.54 18.04
N THR A 111 15.07 -10.02 17.68
CA THR A 111 13.77 -10.67 17.85
C THR A 111 12.99 -10.60 16.55
N GLY A 112 11.99 -11.44 16.37
CA GLY A 112 11.22 -11.46 15.14
C GLY A 112 9.81 -11.96 15.34
N LEU A 113 8.97 -11.64 14.37
CA LEU A 113 7.57 -12.03 14.32
C LEU A 113 7.16 -12.33 12.89
N ILE A 114 6.20 -13.24 12.74
CA ILE A 114 5.64 -13.60 11.44
C ILE A 114 4.31 -12.87 11.30
N LEU A 115 4.23 -11.99 10.31
CA LEU A 115 2.99 -11.34 9.91
C LEU A 115 2.16 -12.29 9.05
N ALA A 116 0.88 -12.36 9.36
CA ALA A 116 -0.09 -13.12 8.57
C ALA A 116 -0.16 -12.62 7.11
N PRO A 117 -0.62 -13.47 6.17
CA PRO A 117 -1.15 -13.03 4.87
C PRO A 117 -2.03 -11.78 5.01
N GLN A 118 -1.98 -10.88 4.04
CA GLN A 118 -2.83 -9.70 4.02
C GLN A 118 -4.30 -10.13 4.02
N THR A 119 -5.03 -9.71 5.05
CA THR A 119 -6.46 -9.99 5.18
C THR A 119 -7.32 -8.74 5.01
N VAL A 120 -6.73 -7.54 5.10
CA VAL A 120 -7.44 -6.27 4.95
C VAL A 120 -7.04 -5.63 3.63
N PHE A 121 -8.04 -5.27 2.84
CA PHE A 121 -7.91 -4.65 1.54
C PHE A 121 -8.73 -3.35 1.52
N ALA A 122 -8.23 -2.36 0.80
CA ALA A 122 -8.90 -1.09 0.61
C ALA A 122 -8.79 -0.67 -0.86
N THR A 123 -9.87 -0.11 -1.37
CA THR A 123 -9.88 0.74 -2.57
C THR A 123 -10.35 2.13 -2.14
N PRO A 124 -10.45 3.14 -3.04
CA PRO A 124 -10.70 4.52 -2.62
C PRO A 124 -11.92 4.73 -1.71
N SER A 125 -12.92 3.84 -1.66
CA SER A 125 -14.10 4.01 -0.80
C SER A 125 -14.66 2.76 -0.15
N VAL A 126 -13.94 1.64 -0.21
CA VAL A 126 -14.43 0.34 0.24
C VAL A 126 -13.33 -0.37 0.99
N PHE A 127 -13.70 -0.97 2.11
CA PHE A 127 -12.89 -1.97 2.78
C PHE A 127 -13.43 -3.36 2.49
N THR A 128 -12.51 -4.30 2.33
CA THR A 128 -12.78 -5.73 2.24
C THR A 128 -11.85 -6.46 3.19
N VAL A 129 -12.40 -7.37 4.00
CA VAL A 129 -11.63 -8.22 4.91
C VAL A 129 -11.86 -9.68 4.56
N ALA A 130 -10.77 -10.39 4.25
CA ALA A 130 -10.76 -11.85 4.14
C ALA A 130 -10.68 -12.47 5.54
N GLN A 131 -11.73 -13.21 5.89
CA GLN A 131 -11.89 -13.80 7.21
C GLN A 131 -11.26 -15.20 7.26
N ALA A 132 -10.91 -15.65 8.47
CA ALA A 132 -10.26 -16.95 8.69
C ALA A 132 -11.14 -18.16 8.27
N ASP A 133 -12.46 -17.98 8.27
CA ASP A 133 -13.43 -18.97 7.78
C ASP A 133 -13.53 -19.03 6.23
N GLY A 134 -12.72 -18.22 5.53
CA GLY A 134 -12.69 -18.15 4.09
C GLY A 134 -13.79 -17.28 3.47
N THR A 135 -14.57 -16.53 4.26
CA THR A 135 -15.58 -15.57 3.78
C THR A 135 -15.04 -14.14 3.72
N LEU A 136 -15.88 -13.20 3.26
CA LEU A 136 -15.54 -11.77 3.20
C LEU A 136 -16.46 -10.93 4.07
N ALA A 137 -15.90 -9.90 4.67
CA ALA A 137 -16.63 -8.76 5.20
C ALA A 137 -16.32 -7.52 4.33
N VAL A 138 -17.35 -6.93 3.73
CA VAL A 138 -17.21 -5.81 2.78
C VAL A 138 -18.11 -4.66 3.21
N TRP A 139 -17.60 -3.43 3.22
CA TRP A 139 -18.39 -2.24 3.52
C TRP A 139 -17.80 -0.97 2.94
N GLY A 140 -18.62 0.08 2.85
CA GLY A 140 -18.25 1.39 2.30
C GLY A 140 -19.27 1.86 1.28
N SER A 141 -18.82 2.51 0.21
CA SER A 141 -19.71 2.99 -0.85
C SER A 141 -20.40 1.82 -1.55
N LYS A 142 -21.72 1.67 -1.34
CA LYS A 142 -22.54 0.67 -2.06
C LYS A 142 -22.39 0.80 -3.58
N ARG A 143 -22.30 2.02 -4.09
CA ARG A 143 -22.12 2.33 -5.52
C ARG A 143 -20.80 1.78 -6.08
N LEU A 144 -19.77 1.63 -5.24
CA LEU A 144 -18.41 1.24 -5.64
C LEU A 144 -18.02 -0.17 -5.14
N GLY A 145 -19.00 -0.98 -4.73
CA GLY A 145 -18.75 -2.35 -4.26
C GLY A 145 -18.65 -2.51 -2.75
N GLY A 146 -19.10 -1.54 -1.96
CA GLY A 146 -19.20 -1.64 -0.50
C GLY A 146 -20.41 -2.45 0.00
N ASP A 147 -21.06 -3.24 -0.86
CA ASP A 147 -22.24 -4.05 -0.53
C ASP A 147 -22.24 -5.33 -1.37
N THR A 148 -22.11 -6.49 -0.72
CA THR A 148 -22.17 -7.80 -1.38
C THR A 148 -23.54 -8.46 -1.26
N SER A 149 -24.51 -7.86 -0.56
CA SER A 149 -25.86 -8.46 -0.39
C SER A 149 -26.64 -8.62 -1.71
N VAL A 150 -26.16 -7.96 -2.75
CA VAL A 150 -26.65 -8.08 -4.13
C VAL A 150 -26.23 -9.37 -4.82
N LEU A 151 -25.20 -10.06 -4.32
CA LEU A 151 -24.71 -11.30 -4.92
C LEU A 151 -25.62 -12.48 -4.60
N ALA A 152 -25.97 -13.25 -5.62
CA ALA A 152 -26.72 -14.50 -5.47
C ALA A 152 -25.97 -15.54 -4.62
N VAL A 153 -24.64 -15.56 -4.75
CA VAL A 153 -23.74 -16.44 -3.97
C VAL A 153 -22.62 -15.59 -3.40
N GLN A 154 -22.43 -15.63 -2.08
CA GLN A 154 -21.32 -14.94 -1.42
C GLN A 154 -19.99 -15.65 -1.72
N PRO A 155 -18.88 -14.90 -1.94
CA PRO A 155 -17.56 -15.49 -2.10
C PRO A 155 -17.16 -16.34 -0.89
N LYS A 156 -16.52 -17.48 -1.16
CA LYS A 156 -16.02 -18.41 -0.15
C LYS A 156 -14.65 -18.96 -0.55
N ASN A 157 -13.90 -19.48 0.42
CA ASN A 157 -12.56 -20.04 0.19
C ASN A 157 -11.67 -19.09 -0.63
N VAL A 158 -11.64 -17.82 -0.22
CA VAL A 158 -10.91 -16.76 -0.92
C VAL A 158 -9.42 -17.10 -1.02
N ALA A 159 -8.89 -17.05 -2.24
CA ALA A 159 -7.47 -17.20 -2.55
C ALA A 159 -6.81 -15.85 -2.84
N GLN A 160 -7.51 -14.96 -3.54
CA GLN A 160 -7.03 -13.61 -3.86
C GLN A 160 -8.20 -12.63 -3.83
N VAL A 161 -7.94 -11.42 -3.33
CA VAL A 161 -8.87 -10.28 -3.40
C VAL A 161 -8.19 -9.19 -4.23
N VAL A 162 -8.89 -8.66 -5.24
CA VAL A 162 -8.46 -7.46 -5.96
C VAL A 162 -9.59 -6.46 -6.05
N GLY A 163 -9.23 -5.18 -6.02
CA GLY A 163 -10.18 -4.08 -6.10
C GLY A 163 -9.73 -3.04 -7.11
N SER A 164 -10.66 -2.62 -7.96
CA SER A 164 -10.55 -1.42 -8.78
C SER A 164 -11.13 -0.22 -8.03
N GLU A 165 -11.15 0.97 -8.63
CA GLU A 165 -11.77 2.14 -8.00
C GLU A 165 -13.29 2.02 -7.80
N ARG A 166 -13.94 1.12 -8.56
CA ARG A 166 -15.41 1.09 -8.69
C ARG A 166 -16.05 -0.28 -8.55
N ALA A 167 -15.25 -1.33 -8.54
CA ALA A 167 -15.68 -2.71 -8.46
C ALA A 167 -14.60 -3.57 -7.81
N TRP A 168 -14.99 -4.75 -7.35
CA TRP A 168 -14.12 -5.74 -6.73
C TRP A 168 -14.27 -7.08 -7.42
N ALA A 169 -13.21 -7.88 -7.35
CA ALA A 169 -13.24 -9.26 -7.80
C ALA A 169 -12.40 -10.14 -6.86
N VAL A 170 -12.85 -11.38 -6.70
CA VAL A 170 -12.26 -12.36 -5.81
C VAL A 170 -12.03 -13.65 -6.58
N LEU A 171 -10.81 -14.17 -6.45
CA LEU A 171 -10.46 -15.51 -6.88
C LEU A 171 -10.67 -16.48 -5.71
N GLN A 172 -11.50 -17.50 -5.92
CA GLN A 172 -11.67 -18.61 -5.00
C GLN A 172 -10.62 -19.70 -5.25
N LYS A 173 -10.33 -20.51 -4.23
CA LYS A 173 -9.36 -21.63 -4.33
C LYS A 173 -9.70 -22.68 -5.40
N ASP A 174 -10.95 -22.76 -5.83
CA ASP A 174 -11.39 -23.64 -6.92
C ASP A 174 -11.18 -23.04 -8.34
N GLY A 175 -10.65 -21.82 -8.42
CA GLY A 175 -10.44 -21.09 -9.67
C GLY A 175 -11.65 -20.29 -10.15
N THR A 176 -12.73 -20.24 -9.37
CA THR A 176 -13.92 -19.41 -9.67
C THR A 176 -13.63 -17.95 -9.34
N VAL A 177 -14.12 -17.04 -10.19
CA VAL A 177 -14.09 -15.60 -9.92
C VAL A 177 -15.49 -15.08 -9.63
N VAL A 178 -15.62 -14.31 -8.56
CA VAL A 178 -16.83 -13.57 -8.22
C VAL A 178 -16.49 -12.08 -8.20
N SER A 179 -17.25 -11.25 -8.91
CA SER A 179 -17.08 -9.79 -8.90
C SER A 179 -18.36 -9.07 -8.50
N TRP A 180 -18.23 -7.87 -7.95
CA TRP A 180 -19.35 -7.02 -7.50
C TRP A 180 -18.97 -5.54 -7.56
N GLY A 181 -19.97 -4.66 -7.45
CA GLY A 181 -19.81 -3.21 -7.54
C GLY A 181 -20.37 -2.66 -8.84
N ARG A 182 -19.75 -1.60 -9.39
CA ARG A 182 -20.32 -0.92 -10.55
C ARG A 182 -20.26 -1.80 -11.82
N PRO A 183 -21.39 -2.01 -12.53
CA PRO A 183 -21.44 -2.84 -13.74
C PRO A 183 -20.43 -2.46 -14.82
N ALA A 184 -20.37 -1.17 -15.16
CA ALA A 184 -19.41 -0.61 -16.13
C ALA A 184 -17.93 -0.72 -15.70
N SER A 185 -17.64 -1.26 -14.52
CA SER A 185 -16.28 -1.53 -14.05
C SER A 185 -16.02 -3.02 -13.81
N GLY A 186 -16.87 -3.87 -14.39
CA GLY A 186 -16.78 -5.32 -14.30
C GLY A 186 -17.36 -5.92 -13.01
N GLY A 187 -18.12 -5.14 -12.23
CA GLY A 187 -18.85 -5.62 -11.06
C GLY A 187 -20.22 -6.20 -11.41
N ASN A 188 -20.72 -7.11 -10.59
CA ASN A 188 -22.09 -7.62 -10.66
C ASN A 188 -23.08 -6.84 -9.77
N SER A 189 -24.30 -6.63 -10.26
CA SER A 189 -25.46 -6.07 -9.53
C SER A 189 -26.71 -6.93 -9.82
N LYS A 190 -27.75 -6.85 -8.96
CA LYS A 190 -28.92 -7.76 -9.00
C LYS A 190 -29.58 -7.93 -10.38
N ASP A 191 -29.47 -6.94 -11.26
CA ASP A 191 -30.13 -6.93 -12.57
C ASP A 191 -29.19 -6.67 -13.77
N GLN A 192 -27.87 -6.40 -13.57
CA GLN A 192 -26.86 -6.15 -14.61
C GLN A 192 -25.40 -6.36 -14.13
N GLY A 193 -24.50 -6.79 -15.01
CA GLY A 193 -23.03 -6.73 -14.87
C GLY A 193 -22.34 -7.95 -14.23
N GLY A 194 -21.02 -8.09 -14.42
CA GLY A 194 -20.15 -9.13 -13.80
C GLY A 194 -19.80 -10.31 -14.74
N PRO A 195 -18.99 -11.30 -14.31
CA PRO A 195 -18.76 -12.57 -15.03
C PRO A 195 -20.07 -13.30 -15.33
N GLY A 196 -20.67 -13.00 -16.48
CA GLY A 196 -22.01 -13.47 -16.87
C GLY A 196 -22.85 -12.43 -17.63
N ASP A 197 -22.48 -11.15 -17.59
CA ASP A 197 -23.17 -10.09 -18.35
C ASP A 197 -22.66 -10.03 -19.81
N PRO A 198 -23.54 -9.97 -20.82
CA PRO A 198 -23.13 -9.95 -22.23
C PRO A 198 -22.50 -8.62 -22.70
N ASN A 199 -22.70 -7.51 -21.96
CA ASN A 199 -22.19 -6.17 -22.30
C ASN A 199 -20.89 -5.83 -21.54
N PHE A 200 -20.75 -6.30 -20.29
CA PHE A 200 -19.63 -5.95 -19.40
C PHE A 200 -18.92 -7.18 -18.78
N GLY A 201 -19.27 -8.39 -19.22
CA GLY A 201 -18.62 -9.61 -18.79
C GLY A 201 -17.32 -9.93 -19.53
N PRO A 202 -16.63 -11.01 -19.12
CA PRO A 202 -15.41 -11.51 -19.76
C PRO A 202 -15.56 -11.71 -21.26
N VAL A 203 -14.60 -11.18 -22.02
CA VAL A 203 -14.51 -11.39 -23.49
C VAL A 203 -14.30 -12.85 -23.86
N ALA A 204 -13.72 -13.62 -22.94
CA ALA A 204 -13.57 -15.06 -23.04
C ALA A 204 -14.05 -15.71 -21.73
N PRO A 205 -14.55 -16.95 -21.75
CA PRO A 205 -14.96 -17.65 -20.54
C PRO A 205 -13.81 -17.74 -19.53
N LEU A 206 -14.13 -17.51 -18.26
CA LEU A 206 -13.20 -17.77 -17.18
C LEU A 206 -13.08 -19.28 -16.98
N ASN A 207 -11.85 -19.79 -17.02
CA ASN A 207 -11.59 -21.22 -16.92
C ASN A 207 -10.47 -21.47 -15.90
N LYS A 208 -10.87 -21.86 -14.68
CA LYS A 208 -9.95 -22.15 -13.57
C LYS A 208 -8.87 -21.07 -13.44
N VAL A 209 -9.30 -19.87 -13.08
CA VAL A 209 -8.41 -18.71 -12.96
C VAL A 209 -7.31 -19.03 -11.94
N SER A 210 -6.07 -18.70 -12.30
CA SER A 210 -4.87 -18.91 -11.49
C SER A 210 -4.36 -17.60 -10.88
N LYS A 211 -4.60 -16.46 -11.54
CA LYS A 211 -4.22 -15.14 -11.07
C LYS A 211 -5.19 -14.08 -11.58
N LEU A 212 -5.42 -13.06 -10.77
CA LEU A 212 -6.34 -11.97 -11.04
C LEU A 212 -5.65 -10.62 -10.78
N TRP A 213 -5.87 -9.64 -11.65
CA TRP A 213 -5.40 -8.26 -11.48
C TRP A 213 -6.56 -7.29 -11.62
N ALA A 214 -6.55 -6.24 -10.82
CA ALA A 214 -7.43 -5.10 -11.00
C ALA A 214 -6.80 -4.08 -11.96
N LEU A 215 -7.66 -3.48 -12.76
CA LEU A 215 -7.40 -2.25 -13.50
C LEU A 215 -8.11 -1.10 -12.80
N LYS A 216 -7.96 0.14 -13.27
CA LYS A 216 -8.69 1.29 -12.71
C LYS A 216 -10.22 1.08 -12.69
N ARG A 217 -10.77 0.49 -13.75
CA ARG A 217 -12.21 0.20 -13.93
C ARG A 217 -12.49 -1.16 -14.57
N GLY A 218 -11.78 -2.19 -14.17
CA GLY A 218 -11.96 -3.53 -14.72
C GLY A 218 -11.00 -4.55 -14.13
N PHE A 219 -10.91 -5.69 -14.77
CA PHE A 219 -10.08 -6.81 -14.31
C PHE A 219 -9.46 -7.57 -15.48
N VAL A 220 -8.31 -8.20 -15.19
CA VAL A 220 -7.64 -9.17 -16.06
C VAL A 220 -7.45 -10.45 -15.25
N ALA A 221 -7.79 -11.60 -15.82
CA ALA A 221 -7.63 -12.92 -15.23
C ALA A 221 -6.74 -13.80 -16.11
N LEU A 222 -5.79 -14.52 -15.50
CA LEU A 222 -5.01 -15.57 -16.15
C LEU A 222 -5.62 -16.93 -15.84
N ASN A 223 -6.08 -17.63 -16.86
CA ASN A 223 -6.62 -18.99 -16.77
C ASN A 223 -5.50 -20.03 -16.57
N ALA A 224 -5.82 -21.19 -16.00
CA ALA A 224 -4.84 -22.25 -15.75
C ALA A 224 -4.20 -22.83 -17.02
N ASP A 225 -4.83 -22.67 -18.18
CA ASP A 225 -4.29 -23.08 -19.49
C ASP A 225 -3.34 -22.04 -20.12
N GLY A 226 -3.06 -20.95 -19.39
CA GLY A 226 -2.20 -19.84 -19.81
C GLY A 226 -2.89 -18.82 -20.70
N SER A 227 -4.16 -18.98 -21.06
CA SER A 227 -4.96 -17.92 -21.69
C SER A 227 -5.36 -16.86 -20.66
N ALA A 228 -5.84 -15.71 -21.11
CA ALA A 228 -6.38 -14.69 -20.22
C ALA A 228 -7.77 -14.23 -20.65
N SER A 229 -8.43 -13.52 -19.76
CA SER A 229 -9.72 -12.89 -19.98
C SER A 229 -9.75 -11.55 -19.28
N ALA A 230 -10.44 -10.56 -19.85
CA ALA A 230 -10.59 -9.26 -19.24
C ALA A 230 -12.02 -8.76 -19.37
N TRP A 231 -12.42 -7.86 -18.47
CA TRP A 231 -13.74 -7.25 -18.47
C TRP A 231 -13.76 -5.95 -17.66
N GLY A 232 -14.83 -5.16 -17.82
CA GLY A 232 -14.91 -3.77 -17.36
C GLY A 232 -14.63 -2.77 -18.49
N ASN A 233 -14.25 -1.55 -18.15
CA ASN A 233 -14.07 -0.45 -19.12
C ASN A 233 -12.73 0.26 -18.90
N LEU A 234 -12.27 0.95 -19.95
CA LEU A 234 -11.21 1.96 -19.88
C LEU A 234 -11.86 3.34 -19.99
N GLU A 235 -11.37 4.31 -19.22
CA GLU A 235 -11.84 5.69 -19.32
C GLU A 235 -11.08 6.42 -20.44
N GLN A 236 -11.81 7.14 -21.28
CA GLN A 236 -11.16 8.10 -22.18
C GLN A 236 -10.66 9.31 -21.34
N PRO A 237 -9.58 9.99 -21.74
CA PRO A 237 -8.99 11.09 -20.97
C PRO A 237 -10.02 12.16 -20.55
N PHE A 238 -9.63 12.95 -19.54
CA PHE A 238 -10.43 13.95 -18.80
C PHE A 238 -11.29 14.90 -19.67
N ASP A 239 -10.92 15.12 -20.93
CA ASP A 239 -11.57 16.05 -21.87
C ASP A 239 -12.59 15.41 -22.81
N SER A 240 -12.84 14.10 -22.69
CA SER A 240 -13.95 13.44 -23.37
C SER A 240 -15.18 13.45 -22.46
N ASP A 241 -16.38 13.68 -23.00
CA ASP A 241 -17.65 13.77 -22.26
C ASP A 241 -18.11 12.43 -21.61
N GLY A 242 -17.22 11.73 -20.91
CA GLY A 242 -17.52 10.46 -20.24
C GLY A 242 -17.70 9.29 -21.20
N ALA A 243 -17.16 9.37 -22.43
CA ALA A 243 -17.16 8.25 -23.35
C ALA A 243 -16.35 7.09 -22.74
N MET A 244 -17.00 5.96 -22.52
CA MET A 244 -16.35 4.75 -21.99
C MET A 244 -16.18 3.76 -23.12
N SER A 245 -14.96 3.32 -23.37
CA SER A 245 -14.71 2.16 -24.23
C SER A 245 -14.75 0.92 -23.34
N SER A 246 -15.58 -0.04 -23.70
CA SER A 246 -15.52 -1.35 -23.05
C SER A 246 -14.12 -1.90 -23.24
N ILE A 247 -13.50 -2.43 -22.18
CA ILE A 247 -12.18 -3.04 -22.34
C ILE A 247 -12.24 -4.15 -23.38
N SER A 248 -13.40 -4.78 -23.53
CA SER A 248 -13.65 -5.83 -24.49
C SER A 248 -13.31 -5.46 -25.94
N SER A 249 -13.46 -4.19 -26.32
CA SER A 249 -13.14 -3.74 -27.68
C SER A 249 -11.65 -3.85 -28.02
N PHE A 250 -10.78 -3.92 -27.02
CA PHE A 250 -9.32 -4.04 -27.20
C PHE A 250 -8.82 -5.50 -27.13
N PHE A 251 -9.66 -6.44 -26.71
CA PHE A 251 -9.28 -7.84 -26.48
C PHE A 251 -9.68 -8.75 -27.66
N THR A 252 -9.07 -8.52 -28.81
CA THR A 252 -9.17 -9.44 -29.95
C THR A 252 -8.54 -10.81 -29.64
N PRO A 253 -8.84 -11.89 -30.38
CA PRO A 253 -8.16 -13.18 -30.21
C PRO A 253 -6.63 -13.08 -30.22
N ASP A 254 -6.07 -12.23 -31.09
CA ASP A 254 -4.63 -11.97 -31.17
C ASP A 254 -4.09 -11.28 -29.91
N MET A 255 -4.85 -10.32 -29.36
CA MET A 255 -4.50 -9.66 -28.11
C MET A 255 -4.53 -10.66 -26.96
N LEU A 256 -5.59 -11.47 -26.85
CA LEU A 256 -5.73 -12.52 -25.83
C LEU A 256 -4.56 -13.52 -25.87
N ALA A 257 -4.08 -13.89 -27.06
CA ALA A 257 -2.91 -14.76 -27.23
C ALA A 257 -1.62 -14.15 -26.66
N LYS A 258 -1.51 -12.81 -26.59
CA LYS A 258 -0.36 -12.12 -26.00
C LYS A 258 -0.32 -12.20 -24.47
N PHE A 259 -1.41 -12.56 -23.78
CA PHE A 259 -1.46 -12.66 -22.32
C PHE A 259 -0.90 -13.97 -21.73
N ARG A 260 -0.22 -14.79 -22.53
CA ARG A 260 0.57 -15.91 -21.99
C ARG A 260 1.76 -15.38 -21.19
N ASP A 261 2.08 -16.08 -20.11
CA ASP A 261 3.25 -15.81 -19.26
C ASP A 261 3.28 -14.40 -18.62
N VAL A 262 2.10 -13.84 -18.34
CA VAL A 262 1.97 -12.53 -17.66
C VAL A 262 2.40 -12.63 -16.19
N THR A 263 3.28 -11.74 -15.77
CA THR A 263 3.73 -11.61 -14.39
C THR A 263 3.04 -10.47 -13.67
N ASP A 264 2.84 -9.35 -14.36
CA ASP A 264 2.26 -8.13 -13.78
C ASP A 264 1.47 -7.29 -14.79
N VAL A 265 0.56 -6.46 -14.27
CA VAL A 265 -0.31 -5.57 -15.04
C VAL A 265 -0.32 -4.19 -14.38
N SER A 266 -0.06 -3.15 -15.16
CA SER A 266 -0.12 -1.74 -14.75
C SER A 266 -1.14 -1.00 -15.58
N TYR A 267 -1.69 0.11 -15.07
CA TYR A 267 -2.77 0.84 -15.74
C TYR A 267 -2.65 2.36 -15.57
N THR A 268 -3.13 3.09 -16.57
CA THR A 268 -3.43 4.54 -16.53
C THR A 268 -4.96 4.73 -16.51
N GLU A 269 -5.46 5.94 -16.72
CA GLU A 269 -6.90 6.21 -16.90
C GLU A 269 -7.52 5.40 -18.05
N GLY A 270 -6.80 5.32 -19.17
CA GLY A 270 -7.32 4.78 -20.43
C GLY A 270 -6.52 3.65 -21.05
N ALA A 271 -5.41 3.23 -20.45
CA ALA A 271 -4.55 2.21 -21.02
C ALA A 271 -4.04 1.21 -19.98
N VAL A 272 -3.53 0.09 -20.49
CA VAL A 272 -2.98 -1.01 -19.71
C VAL A 272 -1.64 -1.40 -20.30
N ALA A 273 -0.65 -1.60 -19.44
CA ALA A 273 0.66 -2.15 -19.77
C ALA A 273 0.82 -3.51 -19.09
N VAL A 274 1.28 -4.51 -19.84
CA VAL A 274 1.38 -5.90 -19.39
C VAL A 274 2.83 -6.35 -19.45
N LEU A 275 3.36 -6.78 -18.30
CA LEU A 275 4.71 -7.32 -18.18
C LEU A 275 4.67 -8.85 -18.28
N LYS A 276 5.52 -9.39 -19.14
CA LYS A 276 5.73 -10.82 -19.31
C LYS A 276 6.91 -11.34 -18.51
N LYS A 277 6.90 -12.65 -18.28
CA LYS A 277 7.98 -13.39 -17.59
C LYS A 277 9.34 -13.27 -18.28
N ASP A 278 9.36 -13.12 -19.61
CA ASP A 278 10.59 -12.90 -20.39
C ASP A 278 11.12 -11.45 -20.30
N GLY A 279 10.40 -10.55 -19.62
CA GLY A 279 10.76 -9.14 -19.47
C GLY A 279 10.36 -8.27 -20.65
N THR A 280 9.51 -8.75 -21.56
CA THR A 280 8.88 -7.90 -22.58
C THR A 280 7.62 -7.23 -22.06
N VAL A 281 7.29 -6.06 -22.61
CA VAL A 281 6.06 -5.31 -22.30
C VAL A 281 5.28 -5.03 -23.57
N PHE A 282 3.97 -5.19 -23.48
CA PHE A 282 3.04 -4.65 -24.48
C PHE A 282 1.97 -3.80 -23.79
N ALA A 283 1.39 -2.84 -24.53
CA ALA A 283 0.32 -2.00 -24.05
C ALA A 283 -0.88 -2.05 -25.01
N PHE A 284 -2.05 -1.71 -24.47
CA PHE A 284 -3.29 -1.56 -25.22
C PHE A 284 -4.22 -0.57 -24.51
N GLY A 285 -5.23 -0.08 -25.22
CA GLY A 285 -6.19 0.91 -24.73
C GLY A 285 -6.08 2.19 -25.56
N ASP A 286 -6.35 3.31 -24.92
CA ASP A 286 -6.28 4.62 -25.57
C ASP A 286 -4.82 5.01 -25.89
N PRO A 287 -4.47 5.19 -27.18
CA PRO A 287 -3.12 5.57 -27.58
C PRO A 287 -2.63 6.86 -26.92
N SER A 288 -3.50 7.84 -26.65
CA SER A 288 -3.10 9.15 -26.12
C SER A 288 -2.56 9.09 -24.69
N VAL A 289 -2.85 8.01 -23.95
CA VAL A 289 -2.47 7.80 -22.54
C VAL A 289 -1.69 6.50 -22.34
N GLY A 290 -0.93 6.09 -23.36
CA GLY A 290 0.02 4.98 -23.30
C GLY A 290 -0.52 3.64 -23.77
N GLY A 291 -1.69 3.61 -24.41
CA GLY A 291 -2.28 2.41 -24.99
C GLY A 291 -1.58 1.90 -26.24
N ASP A 292 -0.75 2.72 -26.88
CA ASP A 292 0.14 2.30 -27.97
C ASP A 292 1.60 2.43 -27.54
N ALA A 293 2.28 1.29 -27.44
CA ALA A 293 3.71 1.22 -27.13
C ALA A 293 4.58 0.93 -28.37
N SER A 294 4.00 0.93 -29.58
CA SER A 294 4.71 0.56 -30.82
C SER A 294 5.96 1.40 -31.07
N GLY A 295 5.90 2.71 -30.79
CA GLY A 295 7.04 3.63 -30.92
C GLY A 295 8.24 3.30 -30.02
N VAL A 296 8.00 2.59 -28.90
CA VAL A 296 9.05 2.20 -27.94
C VAL A 296 9.24 0.68 -27.82
N ALA A 297 8.52 -0.12 -28.61
CA ALA A 297 8.48 -1.58 -28.46
C ALA A 297 9.86 -2.24 -28.53
N ALA A 298 10.76 -1.74 -29.39
CA ALA A 298 12.13 -2.24 -29.50
C ALA A 298 12.96 -2.06 -28.22
N LYS A 299 12.58 -1.11 -27.35
CA LYS A 299 13.25 -0.82 -26.07
C LYS A 299 12.63 -1.56 -24.88
N LEU A 300 11.40 -2.07 -25.04
CA LEU A 300 10.63 -2.76 -23.98
C LEU A 300 11.03 -4.24 -23.85
N SER A 301 12.31 -4.47 -23.56
CA SER A 301 12.89 -5.78 -23.25
C SER A 301 13.71 -5.72 -21.96
N ASN A 302 13.88 -6.86 -21.29
CA ASN A 302 14.53 -6.94 -19.98
C ASN A 302 13.90 -6.04 -18.91
N VAL A 303 12.60 -5.77 -19.00
CA VAL A 303 11.83 -5.03 -18.01
C VAL A 303 11.61 -5.89 -16.77
N VAL A 304 11.73 -5.26 -15.59
CA VAL A 304 11.48 -5.89 -14.28
C VAL A 304 10.20 -5.40 -13.62
N LYS A 305 9.77 -4.17 -13.91
CA LYS A 305 8.55 -3.56 -13.36
C LYS A 305 8.06 -2.43 -14.27
N VAL A 306 6.75 -2.25 -14.33
CA VAL A 306 6.12 -1.08 -14.95
C VAL A 306 5.45 -0.27 -13.85
N TYR A 307 5.60 1.05 -13.90
CA TYR A 307 4.89 2.00 -13.04
C TYR A 307 4.03 2.90 -13.92
N SER A 308 2.99 3.50 -13.34
CA SER A 308 2.09 4.39 -14.05
C SER A 308 1.87 5.71 -13.31
N THR A 309 1.62 6.76 -14.09
CA THR A 309 0.92 7.97 -13.68
C THR A 309 -0.55 7.82 -14.10
N ASP A 310 -1.37 8.88 -14.00
CA ASP A 310 -2.73 8.83 -14.55
C ASP A 310 -2.74 8.70 -16.09
N TYR A 311 -1.65 9.06 -16.79
CA TYR A 311 -1.65 9.22 -18.25
C TYR A 311 -0.42 8.63 -18.98
N SER A 312 0.58 8.15 -18.24
CA SER A 312 1.83 7.67 -18.81
C SER A 312 2.37 6.46 -18.06
N PHE A 313 3.20 5.68 -18.73
CA PHE A 313 3.89 4.52 -18.17
C PHE A 313 5.40 4.74 -18.15
N ILE A 314 6.05 4.03 -17.22
CA ILE A 314 7.50 3.87 -17.17
C ILE A 314 7.87 2.42 -16.89
N ALA A 315 8.69 1.84 -17.76
CA ALA A 315 9.25 0.51 -17.60
C ALA A 315 10.67 0.60 -17.04
N LEU A 316 10.92 -0.01 -15.89
CA LEU A 316 12.26 -0.18 -15.30
C LEU A 316 12.90 -1.45 -15.86
N LYS A 317 14.10 -1.34 -16.42
CA LYS A 317 14.88 -2.46 -16.97
C LYS A 317 15.87 -3.03 -15.96
N LYS A 318 16.31 -4.28 -16.17
CA LYS A 318 17.30 -4.99 -15.33
C LYS A 318 18.63 -4.24 -15.18
N ASP A 319 19.00 -3.46 -16.19
CA ASP A 319 20.22 -2.63 -16.20
C ASP A 319 20.06 -1.28 -15.47
N GLY A 320 18.88 -1.02 -14.90
CA GLY A 320 18.53 0.24 -14.21
C GLY A 320 18.10 1.37 -15.16
N SER A 321 18.13 1.18 -16.48
CA SER A 321 17.57 2.15 -17.42
C SER A 321 16.05 2.12 -17.42
N VAL A 322 15.43 3.20 -17.90
CA VAL A 322 13.97 3.30 -18.01
C VAL A 322 13.54 3.59 -19.44
N VAL A 323 12.30 3.20 -19.74
CA VAL A 323 11.61 3.55 -20.98
C VAL A 323 10.27 4.14 -20.59
N THR A 324 9.95 5.34 -21.07
CA THR A 324 8.66 5.98 -20.81
C THR A 324 7.84 6.08 -22.09
N TRP A 325 6.52 6.05 -21.97
CA TRP A 325 5.59 6.29 -23.07
C TRP A 325 4.21 6.72 -22.54
N GLY A 326 3.44 7.43 -23.36
CA GLY A 326 2.10 7.92 -23.02
C GLY A 326 1.94 9.40 -23.32
N GLN A 327 1.09 10.08 -22.55
CA GLN A 327 0.76 11.48 -22.82
C GLN A 327 1.94 12.40 -22.55
N ASN A 328 2.27 13.24 -23.53
CA ASN A 328 3.13 14.40 -23.35
C ASN A 328 2.27 15.62 -23.07
N PHE A 329 2.71 16.47 -22.13
CA PHE A 329 2.13 17.79 -21.94
C PHE A 329 3.21 18.87 -22.05
N ASP A 330 4.31 18.65 -22.77
CA ASP A 330 5.14 19.77 -23.19
C ASP A 330 4.32 20.69 -24.10
N ASN A 331 4.33 21.99 -23.83
CA ASN A 331 3.50 22.97 -24.55
C ASN A 331 3.92 23.19 -26.01
N THR A 332 4.77 22.31 -26.56
CA THR A 332 5.40 22.45 -27.88
C THR A 332 4.98 21.38 -28.88
N SER A 333 4.40 20.27 -28.43
CA SER A 333 3.99 19.19 -29.31
C SER A 333 2.59 18.67 -28.96
N THR A 334 1.70 18.64 -29.94
CA THR A 334 0.41 17.93 -29.86
C THR A 334 0.59 16.40 -30.00
N GLY A 335 1.78 15.89 -29.70
CA GLY A 335 2.23 14.52 -29.99
C GLY A 335 2.53 13.70 -28.73
N LEU A 336 2.42 12.38 -28.88
CA LEU A 336 2.79 11.39 -27.87
C LEU A 336 4.23 11.59 -27.39
N TYR A 337 4.49 11.34 -26.11
CA TYR A 337 5.86 11.30 -25.62
C TYR A 337 6.49 9.96 -26.01
N ASP A 338 7.50 9.99 -26.88
CA ASP A 338 8.37 8.84 -27.19
C ASP A 338 9.74 8.93 -26.48
N GLY A 339 9.84 9.83 -25.49
CA GLY A 339 11.06 10.14 -24.78
C GLY A 339 11.61 8.94 -24.02
N SER A 340 12.58 8.27 -24.63
CA SER A 340 13.63 7.62 -23.87
C SER A 340 14.49 8.70 -23.23
N GLU A 341 13.95 9.41 -22.24
CA GLU A 341 14.80 10.26 -21.43
C GLU A 341 15.76 9.37 -20.65
N PRO A 342 17.05 9.65 -20.73
CA PRO A 342 18.00 8.99 -19.88
C PRO A 342 17.77 9.44 -18.44
N MET A 343 17.02 8.67 -17.66
CA MET A 343 17.20 8.68 -16.22
C MET A 343 18.67 8.30 -15.91
N PRO A 344 19.27 8.86 -14.85
CA PRO A 344 20.62 8.47 -14.43
C PRO A 344 20.73 6.95 -14.32
N GLN A 345 21.70 6.34 -15.02
CA GLN A 345 21.92 4.90 -14.97
C GLN A 345 22.51 4.47 -13.62
N ALA A 346 21.78 3.65 -12.87
CA ALA A 346 22.18 2.73 -11.78
C ALA A 346 20.89 2.25 -11.07
N ASN A 347 20.94 1.25 -10.19
CA ASN A 347 19.71 0.65 -9.60
C ASN A 347 18.74 1.72 -9.02
N LEU A 348 17.62 1.95 -9.73
CA LEU A 348 16.64 2.97 -9.42
C LEU A 348 15.51 2.40 -8.54
N SER A 349 15.01 3.23 -7.62
CA SER A 349 13.62 3.11 -7.13
C SER A 349 12.79 4.22 -7.77
N LEU A 350 11.57 3.87 -8.21
CA LEU A 350 10.66 4.80 -8.88
C LEU A 350 9.43 5.03 -8.00
N LEU A 351 9.01 6.29 -7.89
CA LEU A 351 7.72 6.72 -7.37
C LEU A 351 7.02 7.57 -8.42
N SER A 352 5.71 7.51 -8.47
CA SER A 352 4.88 8.39 -9.30
C SER A 352 3.83 9.11 -8.46
N ASN A 353 3.43 10.28 -8.94
CA ASN A 353 2.16 10.90 -8.57
C ASN A 353 1.23 10.92 -9.80
N ARG A 354 0.18 11.76 -9.78
CA ARG A 354 -0.78 11.87 -10.91
C ARG A 354 -0.11 12.10 -12.26
N ASN A 355 0.95 12.89 -12.31
CA ASN A 355 1.50 13.41 -13.58
C ASN A 355 3.01 13.24 -13.71
N VAL A 356 3.72 13.07 -12.60
CA VAL A 356 5.17 13.16 -12.54
C VAL A 356 5.74 11.87 -11.97
N ILE A 357 6.93 11.50 -12.43
CA ILE A 357 7.70 10.37 -11.92
C ILE A 357 8.98 10.91 -11.28
N ALA A 358 9.31 10.38 -10.10
CA ALA A 358 10.56 10.60 -9.41
C ALA A 358 11.38 9.30 -9.36
N ALA A 359 12.65 9.38 -9.71
CA ALA A 359 13.61 8.29 -9.62
C ALA A 359 14.69 8.60 -8.60
N LEU A 360 14.98 7.64 -7.72
CA LEU A 360 16.07 7.68 -6.76
C LEU A 360 17.15 6.68 -7.18
N SER A 361 18.37 7.16 -7.44
CA SER A 361 19.53 6.33 -7.75
C SER A 361 20.18 5.72 -6.49
N GLN A 362 21.05 4.71 -6.68
CA GLN A 362 21.90 4.17 -5.60
C GLN A 362 22.83 5.20 -4.97
N SER A 363 23.25 6.22 -5.72
CA SER A 363 24.09 7.30 -5.20
C SER A 363 23.29 8.31 -4.35
N GLY A 364 21.98 8.08 -4.17
CA GLY A 364 21.11 8.96 -3.41
C GLY A 364 20.71 10.22 -4.19
N VAL A 365 20.79 10.20 -5.53
CA VAL A 365 20.39 11.34 -6.37
C VAL A 365 18.96 11.12 -6.85
N VAL A 366 18.12 12.14 -6.69
CA VAL A 366 16.75 12.16 -7.22
C VAL A 366 16.66 12.98 -8.50
N SER A 367 16.01 12.40 -9.52
CA SER A 367 15.64 13.04 -10.78
C SER A 367 14.14 12.89 -11.01
N THR A 368 13.52 13.85 -11.69
CA THR A 368 12.09 13.80 -12.04
C THR A 368 11.85 14.01 -13.53
N ILE A 369 10.78 13.41 -14.03
CA ILE A 369 10.31 13.55 -15.42
C ILE A 369 8.79 13.79 -15.38
N GLY A 370 8.32 14.81 -16.09
CA GLY A 370 6.92 15.23 -16.14
C GLY A 370 6.75 16.64 -16.74
N SER A 371 5.52 17.02 -17.09
CA SER A 371 5.23 18.30 -17.79
C SER A 371 5.04 19.49 -16.86
N VAL A 372 5.56 20.64 -17.34
CA VAL A 372 5.46 22.02 -16.78
C VAL A 372 4.01 22.57 -16.69
N ILE A 373 3.05 22.07 -17.48
CA ILE A 373 1.68 22.65 -17.54
C ILE A 373 0.84 22.26 -16.31
N PHE A 374 0.98 21.02 -15.84
CA PHE A 374 0.43 20.57 -14.56
C PHE A 374 1.51 20.44 -13.49
N ASP A 375 2.69 21.00 -13.76
CA ASP A 375 3.80 21.21 -12.82
C ASP A 375 3.41 22.29 -11.83
N ARG A 376 2.40 21.98 -11.05
CA ARG A 376 2.43 22.40 -9.68
C ARG A 376 3.39 21.41 -9.00
N GLY A 377 4.68 21.42 -9.35
CA GLY A 377 5.49 20.19 -9.28
C GLY A 377 7.02 20.38 -9.31
N ALA A 378 7.48 21.64 -9.36
CA ALA A 378 8.86 22.14 -9.44
C ALA A 378 9.53 22.26 -10.81
N ASP A 379 9.85 23.54 -11.11
CA ASP A 379 10.99 24.21 -11.78
C ASP A 379 12.28 23.40 -12.03
N PHE A 380 12.19 22.15 -12.47
CA PHE A 380 13.31 21.41 -13.02
C PHE A 380 13.20 21.39 -14.54
N ASN A 381 13.17 22.59 -15.13
CA ASN A 381 13.49 22.80 -16.55
C ASN A 381 14.91 22.30 -16.92
N ASP A 382 15.66 21.77 -15.95
CA ASP A 382 16.90 21.02 -16.15
C ASP A 382 16.84 19.68 -15.35
N PRO A 383 16.74 18.52 -16.03
CA PRO A 383 16.84 17.20 -15.40
C PRO A 383 18.14 16.99 -14.58
N LYS A 384 19.12 17.90 -14.67
CA LYS A 384 20.40 17.84 -13.95
C LYS A 384 20.40 18.44 -12.55
N LYS A 385 19.38 19.19 -12.12
CA LYS A 385 19.32 19.72 -10.73
C LYS A 385 18.81 18.65 -9.76
N GLY A 386 19.59 17.59 -9.60
CA GLY A 386 19.24 16.48 -8.71
C GLY A 386 19.36 16.84 -7.22
N ILE A 387 18.49 16.25 -6.40
CA ILE A 387 18.61 16.30 -4.94
C ILE A 387 19.51 15.13 -4.53
N SER A 388 20.62 15.40 -3.84
CA SER A 388 21.59 14.37 -3.43
C SER A 388 21.40 13.88 -1.99
N ASN A 389 22.06 12.76 -1.68
CA ASN A 389 22.04 12.09 -0.36
C ASN A 389 20.62 11.70 0.10
N VAL A 390 19.73 11.38 -0.83
CA VAL A 390 18.36 10.97 -0.56
C VAL A 390 18.33 9.51 -0.12
N ALA A 391 17.68 9.25 1.02
CA ALA A 391 17.39 7.92 1.51
C ALA A 391 16.06 7.39 0.97
N LYS A 392 15.05 8.25 0.83
CA LYS A 392 13.72 7.86 0.33
C LYS A 392 12.94 9.04 -0.26
N VAL A 393 12.09 8.75 -1.25
CA VAL A 393 11.13 9.70 -1.83
C VAL A 393 9.71 9.32 -1.40
N PHE A 394 8.88 10.34 -1.18
CA PHE A 394 7.44 10.25 -0.90
C PHE A 394 6.69 11.15 -1.88
N ALA A 395 5.42 10.84 -2.17
CA ALA A 395 4.60 11.59 -3.11
C ALA A 395 3.24 11.92 -2.49
N SER A 396 2.75 13.15 -2.72
CA SER A 396 1.33 13.48 -2.69
C SER A 396 0.80 13.48 -4.13
N LYS A 397 -0.46 13.83 -4.38
CA LYS A 397 -0.96 13.91 -5.76
C LYS A 397 -0.35 15.06 -6.56
N THR A 398 0.27 16.03 -5.89
CA THR A 398 0.76 17.29 -6.48
C THR A 398 2.20 17.64 -6.07
N ALA A 399 2.88 16.82 -5.28
CA ALA A 399 4.24 17.13 -4.84
C ALA A 399 5.01 15.87 -4.47
N PHE A 400 6.32 16.04 -4.30
CA PHE A 400 7.22 15.04 -3.76
C PHE A 400 8.02 15.60 -2.60
N VAL A 401 8.49 14.65 -1.79
CA VAL A 401 9.34 14.90 -0.63
C VAL A 401 10.50 13.91 -0.65
N ALA A 402 11.72 14.41 -0.58
CA ALA A 402 12.94 13.62 -0.40
C ALA A 402 13.37 13.70 1.07
N LEU A 403 13.39 12.54 1.72
CA LEU A 403 14.05 12.34 3.01
C LEU A 403 15.52 12.02 2.75
N LYS A 404 16.42 12.88 3.25
CA LYS A 404 17.86 12.69 3.13
C LYS A 404 18.40 11.76 4.21
N GLN A 405 19.59 11.19 3.96
CA GLN A 405 20.27 10.28 4.87
C GLN A 405 20.63 10.93 6.23
N ASP A 406 20.79 12.25 6.26
CA ASP A 406 21.02 13.04 7.48
C ASP A 406 19.72 13.33 8.27
N GLY A 407 18.57 12.88 7.77
CA GLY A 407 17.25 13.13 8.39
C GLY A 407 16.67 14.50 8.09
N THR A 408 17.24 15.27 7.16
CA THR A 408 16.61 16.50 6.64
C THR A 408 15.69 16.22 5.47
N VAL A 409 14.79 17.17 5.18
CA VAL A 409 13.79 17.03 4.13
C VAL A 409 13.93 18.12 3.08
N ALA A 410 13.77 17.74 1.81
CA ALA A 410 13.53 18.67 0.70
C ALA A 410 12.19 18.33 0.04
N SER A 411 11.38 19.33 -0.29
CA SER A 411 10.14 19.14 -1.04
C SER A 411 10.17 19.93 -2.34
N TRP A 412 9.48 19.41 -3.34
CA TRP A 412 9.32 20.05 -4.65
C TRP A 412 7.96 19.62 -5.19
N GLY A 413 7.27 20.49 -5.92
CA GLY A 413 5.82 20.37 -5.94
C GLY A 413 5.08 21.66 -6.24
N ASP A 414 3.78 21.59 -6.01
CA ASP A 414 2.86 22.73 -6.07
C ASP A 414 3.27 23.68 -4.97
N SER A 415 3.91 24.79 -5.32
CA SER A 415 4.36 25.76 -4.33
C SER A 415 3.19 26.51 -3.66
N GLN A 416 1.99 26.50 -4.25
CA GLN A 416 0.80 27.08 -3.63
C GLN A 416 0.20 26.15 -2.57
N LEU A 417 0.24 24.83 -2.81
CA LEU A 417 -0.35 23.84 -1.91
C LEU A 417 0.64 23.14 -0.98
N ASN A 418 1.94 23.11 -1.29
CA ASN A 418 2.94 22.31 -0.59
C ASN A 418 4.17 23.13 -0.16
N ASN A 419 3.99 24.43 0.12
CA ASN A 419 5.07 25.30 0.57
C ASN A 419 5.65 24.84 1.92
N VAL A 420 6.91 24.39 1.90
CA VAL A 420 7.64 23.91 3.09
C VAL A 420 8.40 25.01 3.84
N ALA A 421 8.53 26.20 3.26
CA ALA A 421 9.46 27.23 3.74
C ALA A 421 9.24 27.63 5.20
N SER A 422 7.98 27.67 5.66
CA SER A 422 7.61 28.03 7.04
C SER A 422 8.05 27.00 8.08
N VAL A 423 8.23 25.73 7.69
CA VAL A 423 8.57 24.63 8.60
C VAL A 423 9.95 24.02 8.34
N GLN A 424 10.68 24.48 7.32
CA GLN A 424 11.95 23.90 6.86
C GLN A 424 12.97 23.72 8.01
N ALA A 425 13.05 24.68 8.94
CA ALA A 425 13.96 24.60 10.09
C ALA A 425 13.62 23.47 11.08
N GLN A 426 12.35 23.05 11.12
CA GLN A 426 11.84 21.99 11.99
C GLN A 426 12.04 20.59 11.39
N LEU A 427 12.22 20.50 10.07
CA LEU A 427 12.37 19.24 9.32
C LEU A 427 13.80 18.68 9.37
N ASN A 428 14.25 18.45 10.59
CA ASN A 428 15.50 17.75 10.91
C ASN A 428 15.18 16.49 11.71
N ASN A 429 16.09 15.50 11.68
CA ASN A 429 15.91 14.21 12.35
C ASN A 429 14.58 13.51 11.98
N VAL A 430 14.11 13.69 10.75
CA VAL A 430 12.92 13.02 10.21
C VAL A 430 13.25 11.54 9.95
N VAL A 431 12.31 10.65 10.27
CA VAL A 431 12.41 9.20 10.04
C VAL A 431 11.51 8.70 8.93
N THR A 432 10.35 9.35 8.73
CA THR A 432 9.42 9.02 7.65
C THR A 432 8.45 10.18 7.41
N VAL A 433 7.79 10.16 6.26
CA VAL A 433 6.77 11.13 5.86
C VAL A 433 5.52 10.38 5.42
N ALA A 434 4.36 10.90 5.77
CA ALA A 434 3.07 10.52 5.21
C ALA A 434 2.49 11.70 4.41
N SER A 435 1.64 11.40 3.43
CA SER A 435 1.01 12.40 2.56
C SER A 435 -0.49 12.19 2.46
N THR A 436 -1.23 13.29 2.40
CA THR A 436 -2.61 13.32 1.89
C THR A 436 -2.56 13.75 0.42
N GLU A 437 -3.68 14.17 -0.17
CA GLU A 437 -3.69 14.63 -1.55
C GLU A 437 -2.74 15.83 -1.77
N ASN A 438 -2.72 16.77 -0.83
CA ASN A 438 -2.00 18.06 -0.94
C ASN A 438 -1.31 18.51 0.36
N ALA A 439 -1.08 17.60 1.31
CA ALA A 439 -0.36 17.92 2.54
C ALA A 439 0.57 16.79 2.95
N PHE A 440 1.52 17.11 3.83
CA PHE A 440 2.50 16.17 4.37
C PHE A 440 2.58 16.25 5.88
N ALA A 441 2.95 15.13 6.48
CA ALA A 441 3.29 15.01 7.89
C ALA A 441 4.62 14.25 8.03
N ALA A 442 5.63 14.88 8.63
CA ALA A 442 6.92 14.28 8.91
C ALA A 442 6.97 13.81 10.37
N LEU A 443 7.30 12.52 10.57
CA LEU A 443 7.60 11.97 11.89
C LEU A 443 9.09 12.13 12.18
N LYS A 444 9.43 12.70 13.34
CA LYS A 444 10.81 12.89 13.81
C LYS A 444 11.25 11.76 14.74
N LYS A 445 12.57 11.59 14.89
CA LYS A 445 13.19 10.58 15.78
C LYS A 445 12.76 10.71 17.25
N ASP A 446 12.42 11.91 17.69
CA ASP A 446 11.93 12.21 19.05
C ASP A 446 10.44 11.88 19.25
N GLY A 447 9.77 11.33 18.23
CA GLY A 447 8.35 10.99 18.26
C GLY A 447 7.41 12.18 18.08
N THR A 448 7.93 13.36 17.72
CA THR A 448 7.11 14.53 17.35
C THR A 448 6.79 14.57 15.86
N VAL A 449 5.74 15.32 15.51
CA VAL A 449 5.26 15.45 14.11
C VAL A 449 5.27 16.91 13.69
N VAL A 450 5.71 17.16 12.45
CA VAL A 450 5.67 18.46 11.76
C VAL A 450 4.82 18.30 10.51
N THR A 451 3.86 19.21 10.29
CA THR A 451 2.95 19.18 9.13
C THR A 451 3.11 20.42 8.26
N TRP A 452 2.83 20.28 6.97
CA TRP A 452 2.76 21.40 6.03
C TRP A 452 1.89 21.06 4.82
N GLY A 453 1.54 22.08 4.06
CA GLY A 453 0.72 21.99 2.85
C GLY A 453 -0.71 22.49 3.07
N ASP A 454 -1.66 21.97 2.29
CA ASP A 454 -3.06 22.39 2.34
C ASP A 454 -3.69 22.14 3.73
N GLU A 455 -4.05 23.23 4.41
CA GLU A 455 -4.63 23.21 5.75
C GLU A 455 -5.91 22.36 5.82
N THR A 456 -6.75 22.43 4.77
CA THR A 456 -8.01 21.67 4.69
C THR A 456 -7.78 20.17 4.50
N ARG A 457 -6.56 19.78 4.16
CA ARG A 457 -6.11 18.40 3.95
C ARG A 457 -5.11 17.94 5.02
N GLY A 458 -5.03 18.66 6.15
CA GLY A 458 -4.19 18.30 7.29
C GLY A 458 -2.80 18.90 7.29
N GLY A 459 -2.54 19.92 6.47
CA GLY A 459 -1.33 20.75 6.55
C GLY A 459 -1.22 21.52 7.87
N ASP A 460 -2.36 21.87 8.49
CA ASP A 460 -2.43 22.43 9.83
C ASP A 460 -2.76 21.35 10.88
N SER A 461 -1.88 21.19 11.86
CA SER A 461 -2.04 20.30 13.02
C SER A 461 -2.01 21.04 14.36
N SER A 462 -2.06 22.38 14.35
CA SER A 462 -1.96 23.25 15.53
C SER A 462 -2.93 22.86 16.66
N ALA A 463 -4.17 22.52 16.31
CA ALA A 463 -5.21 22.09 17.26
C ALA A 463 -4.87 20.79 18.02
N VAL A 464 -3.96 19.97 17.49
CA VAL A 464 -3.58 18.68 18.08
C VAL A 464 -2.09 18.58 18.40
N GLN A 465 -1.30 19.63 18.14
CA GLN A 465 0.16 19.62 18.24
C GLN A 465 0.68 19.12 19.60
N SER A 466 0.03 19.51 20.70
CA SER A 466 0.40 19.07 22.05
C SER A 466 0.24 17.55 22.27
N ARG A 467 -0.58 16.88 21.46
CA ARG A 467 -0.82 15.43 21.49
C ARG A 467 0.05 14.66 20.51
N LEU A 468 0.73 15.33 19.58
CA LEU A 468 1.64 14.73 18.58
C LEU A 468 3.04 14.51 19.16
N SER A 469 3.10 13.75 20.25
CA SER A 469 4.33 13.29 20.92
C SER A 469 4.27 11.78 21.14
N ASN A 470 5.43 11.12 21.22
CA ASN A 470 5.55 9.67 21.29
C ASN A 470 4.82 8.96 20.12
N VAL A 471 4.76 9.60 18.95
CA VAL A 471 4.22 9.02 17.74
C VAL A 471 5.21 7.98 17.20
N VAL A 472 4.70 6.81 16.83
CA VAL A 472 5.50 5.73 16.25
C VAL A 472 5.20 5.53 14.76
N ALA A 473 3.97 5.81 14.31
CA ALA A 473 3.60 5.66 12.91
C ALA A 473 2.57 6.72 12.47
N LEU A 474 2.64 7.07 11.18
CA LEU A 474 1.71 7.97 10.51
C LEU A 474 0.94 7.22 9.43
N PHE A 475 -0.34 7.51 9.32
CA PHE A 475 -1.26 7.01 8.31
C PHE A 475 -2.06 8.16 7.72
N SER A 476 -2.51 8.02 6.49
CA SER A 476 -3.27 9.05 5.78
C SER A 476 -4.28 8.45 4.83
N ASN A 477 -5.28 9.26 4.51
CA ASN A 477 -6.09 9.16 3.30
C ASN A 477 -5.90 10.47 2.49
N ASP A 478 -6.70 10.74 1.46
CA ASP A 478 -6.56 11.96 0.65
C ASP A 478 -6.79 13.27 1.43
N TYR A 479 -7.38 13.20 2.63
CA TYR A 479 -7.98 14.34 3.31
C TYR A 479 -7.58 14.52 4.78
N ALA A 480 -7.11 13.47 5.44
CA ALA A 480 -6.83 13.46 6.87
C ALA A 480 -5.67 12.52 7.22
N PHE A 481 -5.11 12.74 8.41
CA PHE A 481 -4.05 11.95 8.99
C PHE A 481 -4.50 11.27 10.28
N ALA A 482 -3.85 10.15 10.58
CA ALA A 482 -3.91 9.47 11.86
C ALA A 482 -2.48 9.13 12.34
N ALA A 483 -2.12 9.61 13.52
CA ALA A 483 -0.88 9.28 14.21
C ALA A 483 -1.15 8.21 15.26
N LEU A 484 -0.44 7.08 15.15
CA LEU A 484 -0.41 6.04 16.16
C LEU A 484 0.72 6.32 17.14
N LYS A 485 0.38 6.39 18.43
CA LYS A 485 1.32 6.62 19.52
C LYS A 485 1.84 5.31 20.10
N GLN A 486 2.99 5.38 20.78
CA GLN A 486 3.66 4.24 21.40
C GLN A 486 2.78 3.51 22.43
N ASP A 487 1.88 4.23 23.11
CA ASP A 487 0.90 3.70 24.06
C ASP A 487 -0.29 2.99 23.37
N GLY A 488 -0.31 2.93 22.03
CA GLY A 488 -1.40 2.35 21.25
C GLY A 488 -2.62 3.27 21.09
N THR A 489 -2.54 4.54 21.51
CA THR A 489 -3.59 5.54 21.25
C THR A 489 -3.42 6.20 19.89
N VAL A 490 -4.51 6.76 19.37
CA VAL A 490 -4.52 7.43 18.05
C VAL A 490 -4.92 8.89 18.19
N VAL A 491 -4.21 9.76 17.46
CA VAL A 491 -4.52 11.19 17.29
C VAL A 491 -4.80 11.44 15.82
N THR A 492 -5.89 12.14 15.51
CA THR A 492 -6.29 12.45 14.11
C THR A 492 -6.39 13.95 13.88
N TRP A 493 -6.18 14.38 12.64
CA TRP A 493 -6.38 15.77 12.18
C TRP A 493 -6.60 15.83 10.67
N GLY A 494 -6.91 17.02 10.15
CA GLY A 494 -7.32 17.25 8.76
C GLY A 494 -8.85 17.35 8.62
N ALA A 495 -9.38 17.02 7.45
CA ALA A 495 -10.81 17.20 7.18
C ALA A 495 -11.68 16.33 8.11
N ALA A 496 -12.50 16.97 8.96
CA ALA A 496 -13.30 16.30 9.98
C ALA A 496 -14.20 15.19 9.39
N ALA A 497 -14.92 15.49 8.30
CA ALA A 497 -15.83 14.56 7.62
C ALA A 497 -15.11 13.35 6.97
N HIS A 498 -13.78 13.40 6.84
CA HIS A 498 -12.96 12.34 6.22
C HIS A 498 -11.97 11.73 7.23
N GLY A 499 -12.30 11.80 8.51
CA GLY A 499 -11.59 11.10 9.57
C GLY A 499 -10.58 11.95 10.34
N GLY A 500 -10.51 13.26 10.06
CA GLY A 500 -9.74 14.21 10.87
C GLY A 500 -10.30 14.36 12.29
N ASP A 501 -11.60 14.17 12.47
CA ASP A 501 -12.25 14.07 13.78
C ASP A 501 -12.58 12.62 14.12
N SER A 502 -11.99 12.11 15.20
CA SER A 502 -12.21 10.76 15.74
C SER A 502 -12.84 10.78 17.15
N SER A 503 -13.33 11.93 17.61
CA SER A 503 -13.88 12.11 18.96
C SER A 503 -14.98 11.09 19.30
N ALA A 504 -15.85 10.78 18.34
CA ALA A 504 -16.95 9.80 18.50
C ALA A 504 -16.46 8.37 18.79
N VAL A 505 -15.22 8.03 18.44
CA VAL A 505 -14.64 6.69 18.62
C VAL A 505 -13.38 6.68 19.49
N GLN A 506 -12.99 7.82 20.07
CA GLN A 506 -11.73 7.98 20.80
C GLN A 506 -11.52 6.95 21.92
N ALA A 507 -12.60 6.58 22.64
CA ALA A 507 -12.55 5.57 23.69
C ALA A 507 -12.21 4.16 23.19
N LYS A 508 -12.41 3.89 21.89
CA LYS A 508 -12.06 2.61 21.23
C LYS A 508 -10.69 2.64 20.56
N LEU A 509 -10.09 3.82 20.38
CA LEU A 509 -8.76 4.00 19.79
C LEU A 509 -7.66 3.82 20.83
N GLN A 510 -7.64 2.61 21.42
CA GLN A 510 -6.73 2.20 22.50
C GLN A 510 -6.12 0.85 22.13
N ASN A 511 -4.86 0.61 22.51
CA ASN A 511 -4.13 -0.61 22.16
C ASN A 511 -4.14 -0.90 20.65
N ILE A 512 -4.16 0.14 19.82
CA ILE A 512 -4.15 0.03 18.36
C ILE A 512 -2.80 -0.50 17.89
N ARG A 513 -2.87 -1.46 16.96
CA ARG A 513 -1.72 -2.11 16.34
C ARG A 513 -1.51 -1.65 14.91
N ALA A 514 -2.60 -1.52 14.15
CA ALA A 514 -2.56 -1.17 12.74
C ALA A 514 -3.70 -0.22 12.41
N ILE A 515 -3.44 0.67 11.46
CA ILE A 515 -4.45 1.54 10.85
C ILE A 515 -4.40 1.32 9.34
N TYR A 516 -5.58 1.13 8.76
CA TYR A 516 -5.82 1.05 7.33
C TYR A 516 -6.65 2.25 6.90
N SER A 517 -6.51 2.66 5.66
CA SER A 517 -7.22 3.79 5.09
C SER A 517 -7.76 3.44 3.70
N THR A 518 -8.88 4.05 3.36
CA THR A 518 -9.33 4.21 1.97
C THR A 518 -8.99 5.63 1.54
N ASP A 519 -8.66 5.85 0.27
CA ASP A 519 -8.23 7.16 -0.22
C ASP A 519 -9.29 8.25 0.02
N LEU A 520 -10.59 7.99 -0.14
CA LEU A 520 -11.66 9.00 -0.02
C LEU A 520 -12.17 9.26 1.41
N GLY A 521 -11.43 8.88 2.45
CA GLY A 521 -11.68 9.40 3.80
C GLY A 521 -12.13 8.41 4.87
N GLY A 522 -12.00 7.10 4.66
CA GLY A 522 -12.25 6.09 5.67
C GLY A 522 -10.97 5.64 6.37
N PHE A 523 -11.05 5.41 7.68
CA PHE A 523 -10.02 4.73 8.46
C PHE A 523 -10.58 3.49 9.15
N LEU A 524 -9.75 2.47 9.30
CA LEU A 524 -10.01 1.25 10.06
C LEU A 524 -8.80 0.96 10.97
N ALA A 525 -8.98 1.07 12.28
CA ALA A 525 -8.00 0.66 13.26
C ALA A 525 -8.26 -0.78 13.74
N VAL A 526 -7.18 -1.53 13.90
CA VAL A 526 -7.17 -2.88 14.45
C VAL A 526 -6.34 -2.87 15.74
N ALA A 527 -6.96 -3.25 16.85
CA ALA A 527 -6.31 -3.38 18.14
C ALA A 527 -5.45 -4.64 18.25
N LYS A 528 -4.56 -4.69 19.25
CA LYS A 528 -3.69 -5.85 19.53
C LYS A 528 -4.47 -7.15 19.80
N ASP A 529 -5.70 -7.05 20.31
CA ASP A 529 -6.61 -8.19 20.51
C ASP A 529 -7.46 -8.52 19.27
N GLY A 530 -7.21 -7.85 18.14
CA GLY A 530 -7.92 -8.02 16.88
C GLY A 530 -9.26 -7.27 16.80
N LYS A 531 -9.73 -6.61 17.87
CA LYS A 531 -10.94 -5.78 17.77
C LYS A 531 -10.74 -4.64 16.78
N VAL A 532 -11.82 -4.26 16.14
CA VAL A 532 -11.80 -3.23 15.09
C VAL A 532 -12.67 -2.04 15.43
N VAL A 533 -12.24 -0.87 14.95
CA VAL A 533 -13.03 0.35 14.95
C VAL A 533 -12.71 1.14 13.70
N ASN A 534 -13.73 1.67 13.03
CA ASN A 534 -13.60 2.53 11.88
C ASN A 534 -14.19 3.92 12.15
N TRP A 535 -13.75 4.91 11.38
CA TRP A 535 -14.27 6.27 11.43
C TRP A 535 -13.98 7.01 10.11
N GLY A 536 -14.47 8.24 10.01
CA GLY A 536 -14.37 9.08 8.82
C GLY A 536 -15.61 8.97 7.94
N SER A 537 -15.44 9.14 6.64
CA SER A 537 -16.57 9.27 5.71
C SER A 537 -17.39 7.97 5.64
N PRO A 538 -18.71 8.00 5.92
CA PRO A 538 -19.55 6.80 5.84
C PRO A 538 -19.57 6.17 4.46
N SER A 539 -19.48 6.99 3.40
CA SER A 539 -19.40 6.50 2.02
C SER A 539 -18.03 5.96 1.64
N ALA A 540 -17.00 6.12 2.47
CA ALA A 540 -15.65 5.61 2.23
C ALA A 540 -15.24 4.53 3.25
N GLY A 541 -16.21 3.88 3.91
CA GLY A 541 -15.89 2.81 4.87
C GLY A 541 -15.70 3.29 6.31
N GLY A 542 -15.92 4.57 6.61
CA GLY A 542 -16.03 5.10 7.99
C GLY A 542 -17.41 4.90 8.63
N GLY A 543 -18.32 4.20 7.95
CA GLY A 543 -19.71 3.99 8.36
C GLY A 543 -19.92 2.76 9.26
N LYS A 544 -21.06 2.09 9.15
CA LYS A 544 -21.35 0.89 9.96
C LYS A 544 -20.50 -0.31 9.50
N LEU A 545 -19.82 -0.97 10.44
CA LEU A 545 -19.12 -2.23 10.17
C LEU A 545 -20.11 -3.39 9.90
N PRO A 546 -19.70 -4.38 9.07
CA PRO A 546 -20.46 -5.61 8.91
C PRO A 546 -20.66 -6.34 10.25
N ALA A 547 -21.86 -6.87 10.49
CA ALA A 547 -22.19 -7.51 11.77
C ALA A 547 -21.38 -8.79 12.05
N ASN A 548 -20.88 -9.45 11.00
CA ASN A 548 -20.03 -10.63 11.09
C ASN A 548 -18.54 -10.29 11.32
N LEU A 549 -18.14 -9.03 11.20
CA LEU A 549 -16.75 -8.61 11.39
C LEU A 549 -16.52 -8.15 12.83
N THR A 550 -16.15 -9.10 13.70
CA THR A 550 -15.86 -8.80 15.11
C THR A 550 -14.37 -8.67 15.40
N THR A 551 -13.54 -9.44 14.70
CA THR A 551 -12.10 -9.48 14.91
C THR A 551 -11.35 -9.66 13.60
N ILE A 552 -10.24 -8.95 13.45
CA ILE A 552 -9.23 -9.20 12.41
C ILE A 552 -8.02 -9.77 13.13
N PRO A 553 -7.77 -11.09 13.04
CA PRO A 553 -6.65 -11.69 13.75
C PRO A 553 -5.34 -11.16 13.16
N PHE A 554 -4.44 -10.77 14.04
CA PHE A 554 -3.04 -10.58 13.73
C PHE A 554 -2.33 -11.82 14.29
N LEU A 555 -1.78 -12.67 13.42
CA LEU A 555 -1.05 -13.84 13.91
C LEU A 555 0.12 -13.34 14.77
N GLN A 556 0.08 -13.66 16.06
CA GLN A 556 1.25 -13.72 16.93
C GLN A 556 1.57 -15.20 17.08
N ASN A 557 2.79 -15.59 16.72
CA ASN A 557 3.38 -16.83 17.23
C ASN A 557 4.37 -16.46 18.31
#